data_AF-A0A2G6HZC0-F1
#
_entry.id   AF-A0A2G6HZC0-F1
#
_cell.length_a   1.000
_cell.length_b   1.000
_cell.length_c   1.000
_cell.angle_alpha   90.00
_cell.angle_beta   90.00
_cell.angle_gamma   90.00
#
_symmetry.space_group_name_H-M   'P 1'
#
loop_
_entity.id
_entity.type
_entity.pdbx_description
1 polymer ?
#
loop_
_entity_poly.entity_id
_entity_poly.type
_entity_poly.pdbx_seq_one_letter_code
_entity_poly.pdbx_strand_id
1 'polypeptide(L)'
;MSSAYGSLENAIQDHLRAICESSGLPEGDASLEMLAEGWLEKNRAFSEQAAEMDMEIADKCDDASRGFLALTYSGSLVAVGPDSGGSRRAVYVSIDRRRDVPARAESDDAVLGNTAEVGRELIFEKGPVKQSSVVYRLAILPAALALPVQNERLNEATVALTREFQAVDETKIDME
;
A
#
# COMPACT_ATOMS: atom_id res chain seq x y z
N MET A 1 10.43 -7.97 26.55
CA MET A 1 10.72 -7.31 25.27
C MET A 1 9.44 -7.35 24.46
N SER A 2 9.01 -6.24 23.88
CA SER A 2 7.87 -6.28 22.94
C SER A 2 8.35 -6.99 21.68
N SER A 3 7.59 -7.96 21.20
CA SER A 3 7.85 -8.58 19.90
C SER A 3 7.33 -7.67 18.78
N ALA A 4 7.81 -7.86 17.54
CA ALA A 4 7.39 -7.05 16.41
C ALA A 4 5.90 -7.27 16.16
N TYR A 5 5.46 -8.54 16.14
CA TYR A 5 4.06 -8.91 15.94
C TYR A 5 3.15 -8.29 17.00
N GLY A 6 3.51 -8.39 18.29
CA GLY A 6 2.71 -7.84 19.39
C GLY A 6 2.63 -6.32 19.42
N SER A 7 3.49 -5.62 18.68
CA SER A 7 3.46 -4.15 18.57
C SER A 7 2.51 -3.62 17.49
N LEU A 8 2.07 -4.49 16.58
CA LEU A 8 1.17 -4.13 15.48
C LEU A 8 -0.28 -4.02 15.95
N GLU A 9 -1.09 -3.28 15.21
CA GLU A 9 -2.54 -3.22 15.46
C GLU A 9 -3.20 -4.57 15.21
N ASN A 10 -4.25 -4.88 15.97
CA ASN A 10 -4.95 -6.17 15.90
C ASN A 10 -5.37 -6.55 14.46
N ALA A 11 -5.83 -5.57 13.66
CA ALA A 11 -6.22 -5.83 12.27
C ALA A 11 -5.05 -6.31 11.39
N ILE A 12 -3.84 -5.79 11.63
CA ILE A 12 -2.62 -6.23 10.95
C ILE A 12 -2.22 -7.61 11.49
N GLN A 13 -2.23 -7.79 12.81
CA GLN A 13 -1.94 -9.08 13.44
C GLN A 13 -2.83 -10.21 12.88
N ASP A 14 -4.12 -9.95 12.71
CA ASP A 14 -5.09 -10.89 12.16
C ASP A 14 -4.82 -11.20 10.68
N HIS A 15 -4.49 -10.17 9.88
CA HIS A 15 -4.10 -10.36 8.47
C HIS A 15 -2.83 -11.22 8.35
N LEU A 16 -1.81 -10.94 9.14
CA LEU A 16 -0.56 -11.71 9.13
C LEU A 16 -0.78 -13.16 9.57
N ARG A 17 -1.71 -13.42 10.50
CA ARG A 17 -2.10 -14.78 10.88
C ARG A 17 -2.73 -15.53 9.72
N ALA A 18 -3.68 -14.89 9.02
CA ALA A 18 -4.31 -15.47 7.84
C ALA A 18 -3.31 -15.73 6.70
N ILE A 19 -2.30 -14.88 6.51
CA ILE A 19 -1.19 -15.15 5.58
C ILE A 19 -0.43 -16.39 6.04
N CYS A 20 0.01 -16.46 7.29
CA CYS A 20 0.77 -17.59 7.82
C CYS A 20 0.04 -18.93 7.59
N GLU A 21 -1.27 -18.96 7.84
CA GLU A 21 -2.13 -20.15 7.64
C GLU A 21 -2.29 -20.55 6.16
N SER A 22 -2.20 -19.60 5.24
CA SER A 22 -2.46 -19.83 3.80
C SER A 22 -1.22 -19.90 2.92
N SER A 23 -0.06 -19.41 3.41
CA SER A 23 1.20 -19.30 2.67
C SER A 23 2.05 -20.56 2.70
N GLY A 24 1.69 -21.55 3.52
CA GLY A 24 2.48 -22.77 3.73
C GLY A 24 3.74 -22.55 4.56
N LEU A 25 3.89 -21.36 5.17
CA LEU A 25 4.94 -21.09 6.15
C LEU A 25 4.79 -22.01 7.37
N PRO A 26 5.88 -22.34 8.08
CA PRO A 26 5.81 -23.09 9.32
C PRO A 26 4.85 -22.44 10.32
N GLU A 27 3.98 -23.24 10.95
CA GLU A 27 3.13 -22.73 12.02
C GLU A 27 4.00 -22.29 13.22
N GLY A 28 3.71 -21.11 13.76
CA GLY A 28 4.28 -20.65 15.03
C GLY A 28 4.70 -19.18 15.06
N ASP A 29 5.13 -18.75 16.24
CA ASP A 29 5.46 -17.36 16.54
C ASP A 29 6.60 -16.82 15.65
N ALA A 30 7.55 -17.67 15.24
CA ALA A 30 8.67 -17.24 14.41
C ALA A 30 8.23 -16.69 13.04
N SER A 31 7.27 -17.36 12.39
CA SER A 31 6.72 -16.93 11.09
C SER A 31 5.92 -15.64 11.23
N LEU A 32 5.18 -15.48 12.33
CA LEU A 32 4.44 -14.24 12.62
C LEU A 32 5.37 -13.06 12.91
N GLU A 33 6.46 -13.27 13.64
CA GLU A 33 7.48 -12.25 13.87
C GLU A 33 8.15 -11.82 12.56
N MET A 34 8.53 -12.78 11.73
CA MET A 34 9.14 -12.52 10.42
C MET A 34 8.22 -11.71 9.50
N LEU A 35 6.94 -12.09 9.42
CA LEU A 35 5.93 -11.36 8.67
C LEU A 35 5.69 -9.95 9.23
N ALA A 36 5.69 -9.81 10.57
CA ALA A 36 5.52 -8.53 11.24
C ALA A 36 6.71 -7.59 10.98
N GLU A 37 7.93 -8.10 11.03
CA GLU A 37 9.13 -7.34 10.64
C GLU A 37 9.05 -6.88 9.18
N GLY A 38 8.66 -7.77 8.27
CA GLY A 38 8.49 -7.40 6.86
C GLY A 38 7.43 -6.31 6.68
N TRP A 39 6.31 -6.40 7.39
CA TRP A 39 5.29 -5.35 7.35
C TRP A 39 5.83 -4.01 7.89
N LEU A 40 6.57 -4.02 9.00
CA LEU A 40 7.18 -2.82 9.58
C LEU A 40 8.22 -2.20 8.64
N GLU A 41 9.02 -3.01 7.97
CA GLU A 41 9.98 -2.56 6.95
C GLU A 41 9.27 -1.90 5.77
N LYS A 42 8.15 -2.46 5.28
CA LYS A 42 7.32 -1.83 4.24
C LYS A 42 6.70 -0.51 4.70
N ASN A 43 6.19 -0.44 5.92
CA ASN A 43 5.65 0.80 6.48
C ASN A 43 6.74 1.88 6.60
N ARG A 44 7.97 1.49 6.96
CA ARG A 44 9.12 2.39 7.00
C ARG A 44 9.48 2.91 5.60
N ALA A 45 9.64 2.02 4.63
CA ALA A 45 9.91 2.35 3.22
C ALA A 45 8.84 3.30 2.64
N PHE A 46 7.55 3.03 2.89
CA PHE A 46 6.45 3.95 2.52
C PHE A 46 6.66 5.35 3.12
N SER A 47 6.99 5.42 4.41
CA SER A 47 7.11 6.70 5.13
C SER A 47 8.34 7.49 4.68
N GLU A 48 9.45 6.80 4.41
CA GLU A 48 10.67 7.38 3.84
C GLU A 48 10.39 7.93 2.44
N GLN A 49 9.77 7.14 1.56
CA GLN A 49 9.42 7.59 0.21
C GLN A 49 8.45 8.78 0.21
N ALA A 50 7.44 8.77 1.08
CA ALA A 50 6.51 9.89 1.23
C ALA A 50 7.24 11.16 1.68
N ALA A 51 8.19 11.05 2.60
CA ALA A 51 9.00 12.17 3.07
C ALA A 51 9.91 12.74 1.96
N GLU A 52 10.58 11.88 1.18
CA GLU A 52 11.41 12.31 0.04
C GLU A 52 10.65 13.11 -1.02
N MET A 53 9.35 12.85 -1.14
CA MET A 53 8.45 13.51 -2.09
C MET A 53 7.76 14.76 -1.53
N ASP A 54 8.07 15.15 -0.29
CA ASP A 54 7.38 16.18 0.48
C ASP A 54 5.86 15.94 0.58
N MET A 55 5.44 14.67 0.67
CA MET A 55 4.03 14.32 0.80
C MET A 55 3.51 14.61 2.21
N GLU A 56 2.26 15.02 2.28
CA GLU A 56 1.54 15.24 3.53
C GLU A 56 0.95 13.93 4.04
N ILE A 57 1.31 13.50 5.25
CA ILE A 57 0.60 12.41 5.93
C ILE A 57 -0.72 12.96 6.45
N ALA A 58 -1.83 12.38 6.02
CA ALA A 58 -3.17 12.84 6.35
C ALA A 58 -4.11 11.67 6.59
N ASP A 59 -5.18 11.91 7.36
CA ASP A 59 -6.20 10.90 7.59
C ASP A 59 -7.15 10.75 6.40
N LYS A 60 -7.22 11.77 5.51
CA LYS A 60 -8.19 11.83 4.42
C LYS A 60 -7.71 12.70 3.26
N CYS A 61 -8.01 12.30 2.02
CA CYS A 61 -7.75 13.09 0.81
C CYS A 61 -9.04 13.67 0.22
N ASP A 62 -9.44 14.85 0.69
CA ASP A 62 -10.66 15.54 0.24
C ASP A 62 -10.49 16.33 -1.06
N ASP A 63 -9.25 16.61 -1.47
CA ASP A 63 -8.96 17.34 -2.70
C ASP A 63 -8.74 16.35 -3.86
N ALA A 64 -9.73 16.28 -4.74
CA ALA A 64 -9.69 15.44 -5.93
C ALA A 64 -8.50 15.75 -6.86
N SER A 65 -8.00 16.99 -6.86
CA SER A 65 -6.89 17.41 -7.72
C SER A 65 -5.51 16.98 -7.22
N ARG A 66 -5.44 16.30 -6.07
CA ARG A 66 -4.21 15.77 -5.48
C ARG A 66 -4.16 14.26 -5.62
N GLY A 67 -3.01 13.76 -6.09
CA GLY A 67 -2.67 12.35 -6.06
C GLY A 67 -2.14 11.92 -4.69
N PHE A 68 -2.20 10.62 -4.41
CA PHE A 68 -1.83 10.05 -3.12
C PHE A 68 -1.21 8.65 -3.25
N LEU A 69 -0.48 8.27 -2.21
CA LEU A 69 -0.07 6.91 -1.91
C LEU A 69 -0.82 6.43 -0.67
N ALA A 70 -1.26 5.17 -0.68
CA ALA A 70 -1.89 4.52 0.46
C ALA A 70 -1.21 3.16 0.72
N LEU A 71 -0.86 2.93 1.98
CA LEU A 71 -0.46 1.63 2.49
C LEU A 71 -1.67 1.02 3.20
N THR A 72 -2.00 -0.23 2.91
CA THR A 72 -3.13 -0.93 3.53
C THR A 72 -2.69 -1.81 4.70
N TYR A 73 -3.64 -2.26 5.54
CA TYR A 73 -3.34 -3.24 6.60
C TYR A 73 -2.75 -4.54 6.05
N SER A 74 -3.12 -4.93 4.82
CA SER A 74 -2.53 -6.11 4.16
C SER A 74 -1.10 -5.88 3.67
N GLY A 75 -0.53 -4.69 3.87
CA GLY A 75 0.78 -4.33 3.36
C GLY A 75 0.80 -4.09 1.84
N SER A 76 -0.36 -3.85 1.21
CA SER A 76 -0.44 -3.51 -0.21
C SER A 76 -0.22 -2.01 -0.43
N LEU A 77 0.38 -1.66 -1.57
CA LEU A 77 0.50 -0.27 -2.02
C LEU A 77 -0.63 0.06 -3.00
N VAL A 78 -1.26 1.21 -2.80
CA VAL A 78 -2.18 1.81 -3.77
C VAL A 78 -1.69 3.22 -4.08
N ALA A 79 -1.40 3.51 -5.35
CA ALA A 79 -1.07 4.84 -5.83
C ALA A 79 -2.21 5.35 -6.70
N VAL A 80 -2.71 6.56 -6.44
CA VAL A 80 -3.80 7.16 -7.22
C VAL A 80 -3.40 8.57 -7.61
N GLY A 81 -3.38 8.82 -8.91
CA GLY A 81 -3.11 10.14 -9.49
C GLY A 81 -4.22 11.16 -9.21
N PRO A 82 -3.97 12.43 -9.53
CA PRO A 82 -4.97 13.46 -9.39
C PRO A 82 -6.09 13.31 -10.43
N ASP A 83 -7.27 13.84 -10.12
CA ASP A 83 -8.39 13.87 -11.06
C ASP A 83 -8.08 14.69 -12.30
N SER A 84 -8.20 14.07 -13.48
CA SER A 84 -8.00 14.71 -14.77
C SER A 84 -9.28 14.65 -15.61
N GLY A 85 -10.39 15.15 -15.06
CA GLY A 85 -11.67 15.26 -15.78
C GLY A 85 -12.56 14.02 -15.62
N GLY A 86 -12.59 13.43 -14.42
CA GLY A 86 -13.42 12.29 -14.07
C GLY A 86 -12.70 10.95 -14.13
N SER A 87 -11.40 10.93 -14.42
CA SER A 87 -10.59 9.73 -14.42
C SER A 87 -9.18 9.99 -13.90
N ARG A 88 -8.56 8.94 -13.34
CA ARG A 88 -7.25 9.00 -12.70
C ARG A 88 -6.41 7.80 -13.11
N ARG A 89 -5.10 7.98 -13.18
CA ARG A 89 -4.20 6.84 -13.16
C ARG A 89 -4.19 6.22 -11.77
N ALA A 90 -4.32 4.91 -11.66
CA ALA A 90 -4.20 4.19 -10.40
C ALA A 90 -3.35 2.94 -10.58
N VAL A 91 -2.51 2.65 -9.59
CA VAL A 91 -1.69 1.44 -9.53
C VAL A 91 -1.95 0.75 -8.20
N TYR A 92 -2.15 -0.55 -8.26
CA TYR A 92 -2.24 -1.43 -7.11
C TYR A 92 -1.08 -2.41 -7.16
N VAL A 93 -0.41 -2.61 -6.03
CA VAL A 93 0.66 -3.60 -5.87
C VAL A 93 0.27 -4.53 -4.73
N SER A 94 0.01 -5.79 -5.07
CA SER A 94 -0.15 -6.87 -4.10
C SER A 94 1.22 -7.38 -3.72
N ILE A 95 1.38 -7.63 -2.44
CA ILE A 95 2.69 -7.93 -1.86
C ILE A 95 2.66 -9.29 -1.14
N ASP A 96 1.46 -9.79 -0.87
CA ASP A 96 1.28 -11.23 -0.71
C ASP A 96 1.35 -11.93 -2.07
N ARG A 97 2.10 -13.04 -2.15
CA ARG A 97 2.11 -14.01 -3.28
C ARG A 97 0.78 -14.76 -3.42
N ARG A 98 -0.33 -14.06 -3.21
CA ARG A 98 -1.69 -14.53 -3.48
C ARG A 98 -1.80 -14.84 -4.97
N ARG A 99 -2.11 -16.09 -5.30
CA ARG A 99 -2.27 -16.56 -6.70
C ARG A 99 -3.51 -15.96 -7.38
N ASP A 100 -4.42 -15.36 -6.62
CA ASP A 100 -5.73 -14.89 -7.07
C ASP A 100 -5.80 -13.39 -7.35
N VAL A 101 -4.74 -12.62 -7.05
CA VAL A 101 -4.61 -11.21 -7.43
C VAL A 101 -3.28 -10.97 -8.15
N PRO A 102 -3.23 -10.12 -9.20
CA PRO A 102 -1.98 -9.74 -9.83
C PRO A 102 -1.05 -9.09 -8.80
N ALA A 103 0.25 -9.44 -8.83
CA ALA A 103 1.28 -8.76 -8.04
C ALA A 103 1.29 -7.25 -8.30
N ARG A 104 0.91 -6.83 -9.51
CA ARG A 104 0.72 -5.44 -9.89
C ARG A 104 -0.43 -5.33 -10.89
N ALA A 105 -1.30 -4.35 -10.69
CA ALA A 105 -2.36 -3.98 -11.61
C ALA A 105 -2.43 -2.46 -11.77
N GLU A 106 -2.76 -1.98 -12.95
CA GLU A 106 -2.85 -0.54 -13.24
C GLU A 106 -4.06 -0.22 -14.12
N SER A 107 -4.55 1.01 -14.02
CA SER A 107 -5.61 1.57 -14.85
C SER A 107 -5.34 3.05 -15.05
N ASP A 108 -5.37 3.51 -16.30
CA ASP A 108 -5.18 4.93 -16.64
C ASP A 108 -6.50 5.74 -16.55
N ASP A 109 -7.61 5.04 -16.31
CA ASP A 109 -8.97 5.56 -16.35
C ASP A 109 -9.79 5.15 -15.12
N ALA A 110 -9.12 5.10 -13.96
CA ALA A 110 -9.71 4.71 -12.70
C ALA A 110 -10.66 5.79 -12.14
N VAL A 111 -11.71 5.32 -11.48
CA VAL A 111 -12.76 6.10 -10.83
C VAL A 111 -12.94 5.57 -9.42
N LEU A 112 -12.70 6.43 -8.42
CA LEU A 112 -12.94 6.11 -7.02
C LEU A 112 -14.43 6.23 -6.69
N GLY A 113 -14.96 5.22 -6.01
CA GLY A 113 -16.34 5.21 -5.49
C GLY A 113 -16.48 5.87 -4.11
N ASN A 114 -15.35 6.17 -3.44
CA ASN A 114 -15.32 6.87 -2.16
C ASN A 114 -14.07 7.73 -2.02
N THR A 115 -14.12 8.68 -1.08
CA THR A 115 -12.94 9.43 -0.66
C THR A 115 -11.94 8.51 0.04
N ALA A 116 -10.65 8.69 -0.27
CA ALA A 116 -9.56 7.98 0.39
C ALA A 116 -9.42 8.46 1.84
N GLU A 117 -9.45 7.52 2.79
CA GLU A 117 -9.49 7.79 4.22
C GLU A 117 -8.85 6.62 4.99
N VAL A 118 -8.02 6.94 5.99
CA VAL A 118 -7.42 5.96 6.91
C VAL A 118 -8.53 5.24 7.68
N GLY A 119 -8.38 3.94 7.89
CA GLY A 119 -9.38 3.10 8.55
C GLY A 119 -10.54 2.67 7.63
N ARG A 120 -10.49 2.99 6.33
CA ARG A 120 -11.49 2.57 5.33
C ARG A 120 -10.85 1.93 4.11
N GLU A 121 -11.59 1.09 3.42
CA GLU A 121 -11.17 0.52 2.13
C GLU A 121 -11.23 1.60 1.02
N LEU A 122 -10.35 1.48 0.02
CA LEU A 122 -10.51 2.20 -1.25
C LEU A 122 -11.41 1.37 -2.16
N ILE A 123 -12.49 1.98 -2.63
CA ILE A 123 -13.44 1.37 -3.56
C ILE A 123 -13.22 2.01 -4.93
N PHE A 124 -13.06 1.19 -5.95
CA PHE A 124 -13.00 1.64 -7.33
C PHE A 124 -14.29 1.21 -8.05
N GLU A 125 -15.00 2.18 -8.63
CA GLU A 125 -16.06 1.88 -9.61
C GLU A 125 -15.45 1.31 -10.89
N LYS A 126 -14.26 1.84 -11.23
CA LYS A 126 -13.38 1.36 -12.29
C LYS A 126 -11.93 1.52 -11.82
N GLY A 127 -11.08 0.53 -12.01
CA GLY A 127 -9.70 0.63 -11.55
C GLY A 127 -8.94 -0.69 -11.56
N PRO A 128 -7.73 -0.71 -10.99
CA PRO A 128 -6.85 -1.88 -11.01
C PRO A 128 -7.36 -3.03 -10.15
N VAL A 129 -8.19 -2.73 -9.14
CA VAL A 129 -8.89 -3.68 -8.27
C VAL A 129 -10.28 -3.13 -7.96
N LYS A 130 -11.23 -3.97 -7.57
CA LYS A 130 -12.57 -3.51 -7.14
C LYS A 130 -12.53 -2.79 -5.79
N GLN A 131 -11.77 -3.35 -4.86
CA GLN A 131 -11.57 -2.79 -3.52
C GLN A 131 -10.18 -3.16 -3.00
N SER A 132 -9.58 -2.29 -2.20
CA SER A 132 -8.39 -2.61 -1.42
C SER A 132 -8.76 -3.15 -0.04
N SER A 133 -7.78 -3.70 0.68
CA SER A 133 -7.87 -3.78 2.15
C SER A 133 -7.96 -2.38 2.75
N VAL A 134 -8.35 -2.29 4.03
CA VAL A 134 -8.42 -1.03 4.75
C VAL A 134 -7.10 -0.26 4.70
N VAL A 135 -7.17 1.03 4.41
CA VAL A 135 -6.03 1.96 4.39
C VAL A 135 -5.50 2.12 5.81
N TYR A 136 -4.23 1.81 6.00
CA TYR A 136 -3.49 2.03 7.23
C TYR A 136 -2.86 3.42 7.28
N ARG A 137 -2.25 3.85 6.17
CA ARG A 137 -1.54 5.12 6.08
C ARG A 137 -1.78 5.75 4.72
N LEU A 138 -1.99 7.06 4.70
CA LEU A 138 -2.24 7.84 3.49
C LEU A 138 -1.26 9.01 3.44
N ALA A 139 -0.61 9.17 2.29
CA ALA A 139 0.30 10.26 1.98
C ALA A 139 -0.20 10.99 0.73
N ILE A 140 -0.31 12.31 0.76
CA ILE A 140 -0.92 13.10 -0.30
C ILE A 140 0.13 14.06 -0.90
N LEU A 141 0.23 14.09 -2.23
CA LEU A 141 1.14 15.00 -2.94
C LEU A 141 0.83 16.47 -2.64
N PRO A 142 1.83 17.37 -2.66
CA PRO A 142 1.62 18.80 -2.52
C PRO A 142 0.63 19.37 -3.55
N ALA A 143 -0.31 20.21 -3.10
CA ALA A 143 -1.33 20.83 -3.96
C ALA A 143 -0.74 21.74 -5.06
N ALA A 144 0.49 22.24 -4.89
CA ALA A 144 1.15 23.12 -5.84
C ALA A 144 1.68 22.40 -7.11
N LEU A 145 1.64 21.07 -7.15
CA LEU A 145 2.15 20.30 -8.28
C LEU A 145 1.13 20.23 -9.44
N ALA A 146 1.60 20.50 -10.66
CA ALA A 146 0.80 20.31 -11.86
C ALA A 146 0.44 18.82 -12.07
N LEU A 147 -0.76 18.54 -12.61
CA LEU A 147 -1.28 17.18 -12.78
C LEU A 147 -0.32 16.20 -13.46
N PRO A 148 0.39 16.56 -14.56
CA PRO A 148 1.33 15.63 -15.20
C PRO A 148 2.52 15.30 -14.29
N VAL A 149 3.01 16.28 -13.53
CA VAL A 149 4.12 16.12 -12.58
C VAL A 149 3.72 15.23 -11.41
N GLN A 150 2.48 15.35 -10.93
CA GLN A 150 1.95 14.46 -9.89
C GLN A 150 1.96 12.99 -10.35
N ASN A 151 1.50 12.73 -11.58
CA ASN A 151 1.51 11.37 -12.16
C ASN A 151 2.93 10.82 -12.35
N GLU A 152 3.87 11.65 -12.78
CA GLU A 152 5.28 11.27 -12.93
C GLU A 152 5.89 10.88 -11.58
N ARG A 153 5.75 11.74 -10.57
CA ARG A 153 6.25 11.47 -9.22
C ARG A 153 5.63 10.22 -8.59
N LEU A 154 4.32 10.03 -8.72
CA LEU A 154 3.65 8.83 -8.23
C LEU A 154 4.16 7.58 -8.94
N ASN A 155 4.42 7.66 -10.24
CA ASN A 155 4.95 6.52 -10.99
C ASN A 155 6.36 6.14 -10.52
N GLU A 156 7.25 7.12 -10.33
CA GLU A 156 8.60 6.91 -9.80
C GLU A 156 8.56 6.27 -8.41
N ALA A 157 7.77 6.85 -7.50
CA ALA A 157 7.60 6.35 -6.14
C ALA A 157 7.01 4.93 -6.11
N THR A 158 6.02 4.67 -6.97
CA THR A 158 5.42 3.33 -7.07
C THR A 158 6.44 2.31 -7.55
N VAL A 159 7.30 2.64 -8.51
CA VAL A 159 8.35 1.75 -8.99
C VAL A 159 9.38 1.48 -7.88
N ALA A 160 9.82 2.52 -7.17
CA ALA A 160 10.76 2.39 -6.05
C ALA A 160 10.19 1.50 -4.94
N LEU A 161 9.00 1.84 -4.43
CA LEU A 161 8.33 1.08 -3.38
C LEU A 161 8.01 -0.35 -3.79
N THR A 162 7.62 -0.59 -5.06
CA THR A 162 7.40 -1.97 -5.54
C THR A 162 8.66 -2.82 -5.38
N ARG A 163 9.84 -2.27 -5.74
CA ARG A 163 11.11 -2.99 -5.62
C ARG A 163 11.50 -3.23 -4.16
N GLU A 164 11.36 -2.21 -3.31
CA GLU A 164 11.66 -2.35 -1.89
C GLU A 164 10.75 -3.36 -1.22
N PHE A 165 9.46 -3.31 -1.52
CA PHE A 165 8.49 -4.23 -0.95
C PHE A 165 8.75 -5.68 -1.40
N GLN A 166 9.09 -5.89 -2.69
CA GLN A 166 9.52 -7.20 -3.19
C GLN A 166 10.79 -7.70 -2.50
N ALA A 167 11.79 -6.83 -2.29
CA ALA A 167 13.02 -7.21 -1.60
C ALA A 167 12.76 -7.61 -0.14
N VAL A 168 11.83 -6.94 0.54
CA VAL A 168 11.41 -7.31 1.90
C VAL A 168 10.78 -8.71 1.90
N ASP A 169 9.89 -9.01 0.95
CA ASP A 169 9.26 -10.34 0.87
C ASP A 169 10.27 -11.44 0.57
N GLU A 170 11.17 -11.21 -0.39
CA GLU A 170 12.23 -12.17 -0.76
C GLU A 170 13.16 -12.43 0.42
N THR A 171 13.65 -11.37 1.08
CA THR A 171 14.62 -11.50 2.18
C THR A 171 14.04 -12.24 3.39
N LYS A 172 12.77 -12.00 3.70
CA LYS A 172 12.14 -12.61 4.88
C LYS A 172 11.66 -14.03 4.58
N ILE A 173 11.16 -14.31 3.38
CA ILE A 173 10.56 -15.62 3.05
C ILE A 173 11.61 -16.64 2.57
N ASP A 174 12.73 -16.22 1.95
CA ASP A 174 13.75 -17.14 1.43
C ASP A 174 14.82 -17.54 2.48
N MET A 175 14.61 -17.27 3.78
CA MET A 175 15.49 -17.76 4.86
C MET A 175 15.24 -19.24 5.25
N GLU A 176 14.72 -20.05 4.33
CA GLU A 176 14.65 -21.53 4.43
C GLU A 176 15.91 -22.24 3.92
#